data_AF-A0A4P1RFM4-F1
#
_entry.id   AF-A0A4P1RFM4-F1
#
_cell.length_a   1.000
_cell.length_b   1.000
_cell.length_c   1.000
_cell.angle_alpha   90.00
_cell.angle_beta   90.00
_cell.angle_gamma   90.00
#
_symmetry.space_group_name_H-M   'P 1'
#
loop_
_entity.id
_entity.type
_entity.pdbx_description
1 polymer ?
#
loop_
_entity_poly.entity_id
_entity_poly.type
_entity_poly.pdbx_seq_one_letter_code
_entity_poly.pdbx_strand_id
1 'polypeptide(L)'
;MNIQRPLLFFVLFFVTAFSTLNAAVAADYYGGSTDFIRSSCNTTLYPDICFTSLSRYANAVQQNPGQLARVAISVTLSKVHRVASYVSNLTREADYSADTRAASAIHDCFTNLDDAVDQIRGSLKQIRQIGAVGAGAGSFLFQMSNVQTWMSAALTDEETCTDGFQDVDDCKVKTQVCDRVSNVKKFTSNALALVNSYANKGMP
;
A
#
# COMPACT_ATOMS: atom_id res chain seq x y z
N MET A 1 16.75 50.31 -35.47
CA MET A 1 16.91 48.88 -35.15
C MET A 1 17.61 48.74 -33.81
N ASN A 2 16.90 48.35 -32.73
CA ASN A 2 17.43 47.56 -31.58
C ASN A 2 16.48 47.49 -30.36
N ILE A 3 15.18 47.79 -30.49
CA ILE A 3 14.21 47.63 -29.39
C ILE A 3 13.82 46.15 -29.14
N GLN A 4 14.08 45.25 -30.09
CA GLN A 4 13.75 43.82 -29.93
C GLN A 4 14.73 43.03 -29.03
N ARG A 5 16.00 43.47 -28.93
CA ARG A 5 17.02 42.83 -28.08
C ARG A 5 16.69 42.90 -26.57
N PRO A 6 16.38 44.07 -25.98
CA PRO A 6 16.07 44.15 -24.54
C PRO A 6 14.79 43.40 -24.17
N LEU A 7 13.81 43.32 -25.08
CA LEU A 7 12.57 42.58 -24.86
C LEU A 7 12.80 41.06 -24.77
N LEU A 8 13.67 40.51 -25.63
CA LEU A 8 14.07 39.10 -25.60
C LEU A 8 14.80 38.71 -24.31
N PHE A 9 15.72 39.57 -23.83
CA PHE A 9 16.40 39.36 -22.55
C PHE A 9 15.43 39.41 -21.36
N PHE A 10 14.48 40.36 -21.38
CA PHE A 10 13.44 40.44 -20.35
C PHE A 10 12.55 39.19 -20.33
N VAL A 11 12.12 38.70 -21.50
CA VAL A 11 11.30 37.49 -21.62
C VAL A 11 12.08 36.25 -21.14
N LEU A 12 13.35 36.09 -21.52
CA LEU A 12 14.18 34.99 -21.04
C LEU A 12 14.41 35.04 -19.52
N PHE A 13 14.61 36.24 -18.96
CA PHE A 13 14.75 36.42 -17.51
C PHE A 13 13.44 36.09 -16.76
N PHE A 14 12.29 36.52 -17.28
CA PHE A 14 10.99 36.18 -16.70
C PHE A 14 10.68 34.68 -16.78
N VAL A 15 10.96 34.03 -17.91
CA VAL A 15 10.73 32.58 -18.09
C VAL A 15 11.62 31.76 -17.17
N THR A 16 12.90 32.13 -17.03
CA THR A 16 13.82 31.44 -16.11
C THR A 16 13.44 31.66 -14.65
N ALA A 17 13.09 32.89 -14.25
CA ALA A 17 12.61 33.19 -12.91
C ALA A 17 11.33 32.40 -12.55
N PHE A 18 10.33 32.39 -13.43
CA PHE A 18 9.10 31.59 -13.24
C PHE A 18 9.39 30.10 -13.11
N SER A 19 10.29 29.57 -13.93
CA SER A 19 10.66 28.15 -13.90
C SER A 19 11.35 27.77 -12.58
N THR A 20 12.25 28.63 -12.07
CA THR A 20 12.93 28.40 -10.79
C THR A 20 11.98 28.48 -9.60
N LEU A 21 10.98 29.37 -9.63
CA LEU A 21 9.99 29.49 -8.57
C LEU A 21 9.11 28.24 -8.48
N ASN A 22 8.62 27.74 -9.62
CA ASN A 22 7.83 26.50 -9.66
C ASN A 22 8.62 25.29 -9.15
N ALA A 23 9.92 25.19 -9.47
CA ALA A 23 10.76 24.12 -8.97
C ALA A 23 10.96 24.18 -7.45
N ALA A 24 11.16 25.38 -6.88
CA ALA A 24 11.32 25.56 -5.44
C ALA A 24 10.03 25.21 -4.67
N VAL A 25 8.87 25.66 -5.14
CA VAL A 25 7.57 25.33 -4.54
C VAL A 25 7.28 23.84 -4.62
N ALA A 26 7.58 23.19 -5.75
CA ALA A 26 7.42 21.75 -5.89
C ALA A 26 8.35 20.96 -4.94
N ALA A 27 9.58 21.43 -4.75
CA ALA A 27 10.54 20.81 -3.82
C ALA A 27 10.10 20.94 -2.36
N ASP A 28 9.62 22.12 -1.95
CA ASP A 28 9.11 22.37 -0.59
C ASP A 28 7.85 21.53 -0.30
N TYR A 29 6.92 21.49 -1.26
CA TYR A 29 5.72 20.66 -1.16
C TYR A 29 6.04 19.16 -1.08
N TYR A 30 6.98 18.68 -1.89
CA TYR A 30 7.48 17.31 -1.85
C TYR A 30 8.14 16.98 -0.51
N GLY A 31 8.94 17.91 0.03
CA GLY A 31 9.53 17.82 1.36
C GLY A 31 8.46 17.68 2.44
N GLY A 32 7.49 18.60 2.48
CA GLY A 32 6.38 18.55 3.41
C GLY A 32 5.53 17.28 3.30
N SER A 33 5.28 16.79 2.09
CA SER A 33 4.57 15.51 1.93
C SER A 33 5.40 14.30 2.35
N THR A 34 6.73 14.34 2.25
CA THR A 34 7.61 13.28 2.74
C THR A 34 7.61 13.26 4.28
N ASP A 35 7.65 14.43 4.91
CA ASP A 35 7.56 14.55 6.37
C ASP A 35 6.20 14.12 6.91
N PHE A 36 5.12 14.47 6.21
CA PHE A 36 3.79 13.96 6.50
C PHE A 36 3.73 12.42 6.47
N ILE A 37 4.30 11.78 5.44
CA ILE A 37 4.38 10.32 5.36
C ILE A 37 5.18 9.76 6.53
N ARG A 38 6.34 10.36 6.85
CA ARG A 38 7.17 9.92 7.98
C ARG A 38 6.42 9.99 9.31
N SER A 39 5.79 11.13 9.61
CA SER A 39 5.03 11.30 10.85
C SER A 39 3.86 10.32 10.96
N SER A 40 3.16 10.04 9.85
CA SER A 40 2.07 9.06 9.81
C SER A 40 2.57 7.63 9.98
N CYS A 41 3.73 7.29 9.41
CA CYS A 41 4.35 5.98 9.56
C CYS A 41 4.90 5.72 10.96
N ASN A 42 5.29 6.76 11.71
CA ASN A 42 5.78 6.60 13.09
C ASN A 42 4.72 6.06 14.06
N THR A 43 3.43 6.09 13.69
CA THR A 43 2.34 5.54 14.49
C THR A 43 1.98 4.11 14.10
N THR A 44 2.69 3.50 13.14
CA THR A 44 2.43 2.12 12.69
C THR A 44 3.38 1.13 13.36
N LEU A 45 3.03 -0.16 13.31
CA LEU A 45 3.84 -1.22 13.94
C LEU A 45 5.21 -1.42 13.27
N TYR A 46 5.31 -1.16 11.96
CA TYR A 46 6.57 -1.27 11.21
C TYR A 46 6.93 0.06 10.50
N PRO A 47 7.38 1.10 11.25
CA PRO A 47 7.58 2.45 10.71
C PRO A 47 8.54 2.54 9.53
N ASP A 48 9.66 1.83 9.59
CA ASP A 48 10.67 1.87 8.52
C ASP A 48 10.14 1.28 7.20
N ILE A 49 9.41 0.16 7.27
CA ILE A 49 8.77 -0.46 6.11
C ILE A 49 7.69 0.47 5.56
N CYS A 50 6.89 1.09 6.44
CA CYS A 50 5.89 2.07 6.05
C CYS A 50 6.55 3.23 5.28
N PHE A 51 7.55 3.89 5.87
CA PHE A 51 8.15 5.07 5.29
C PHE A 51 8.89 4.76 3.99
N THR A 52 9.74 3.73 3.98
CA THR A 52 10.56 3.38 2.80
C THR A 52 9.71 2.92 1.62
N SER A 53 8.54 2.32 1.87
CA SER A 53 7.63 1.89 0.81
C SER A 53 6.74 3.01 0.28
N LEU A 54 6.45 4.05 1.09
CA LEU A 54 5.49 5.10 0.75
C LEU A 54 6.12 6.44 0.36
N SER A 55 7.33 6.78 0.82
CA SER A 55 7.97 8.08 0.61
C SER A 55 8.09 8.48 -0.86
N ARG A 56 8.37 7.52 -1.75
CA ARG A 56 8.42 7.72 -3.20
C ARG A 56 7.09 8.19 -3.82
N TYR A 57 5.99 8.09 -3.09
CA TYR A 57 4.65 8.49 -3.52
C TYR A 57 4.21 9.84 -2.93
N ALA A 58 5.12 10.64 -2.34
CA ALA A 58 4.82 11.96 -1.79
C ALA A 58 3.94 12.84 -2.71
N ASN A 59 4.24 12.89 -4.01
CA ASN A 59 3.42 13.63 -4.99
C ASN A 59 1.96 13.14 -5.13
N ALA A 60 1.71 11.85 -4.88
CA ALA A 60 0.37 11.26 -4.91
C ALA A 60 -0.34 11.38 -3.55
N VAL A 61 0.42 11.41 -2.45
CA VAL A 61 -0.09 11.52 -1.09
C VAL A 61 -0.55 12.94 -0.77
N GLN A 62 0.19 13.97 -1.20
CA GLN A 62 -0.25 15.36 -1.12
C GLN A 62 -0.63 15.82 0.31
N GLN A 63 0.10 15.33 1.32
CA GLN A 63 -0.22 15.56 2.74
C GLN A 63 -1.66 15.18 3.14
N ASN A 64 -2.33 14.32 2.36
CA ASN A 64 -3.72 13.94 2.56
C ASN A 64 -3.81 12.52 3.17
N PRO A 65 -4.46 12.34 4.35
CA PRO A 65 -4.58 11.03 5.00
C PRO A 65 -5.31 9.97 4.16
N GLY A 66 -6.34 10.35 3.40
CA GLY A 66 -7.07 9.44 2.53
C GLY A 66 -6.23 8.99 1.33
N GLN A 67 -5.47 9.90 0.73
CA GLN A 67 -4.52 9.54 -0.32
C GLN A 67 -3.38 8.66 0.23
N LEU A 68 -2.88 8.93 1.43
CA LEU A 68 -1.88 8.08 2.09
C LEU A 68 -2.42 6.66 2.30
N ALA A 69 -3.62 6.51 2.87
CA ALA A 69 -4.26 5.22 3.06
C ALA A 69 -4.48 4.50 1.71
N ARG A 70 -4.95 5.21 0.68
CA ARG A 70 -5.16 4.65 -0.66
C ARG A 70 -3.85 4.17 -1.31
N VAL A 71 -2.78 4.94 -1.20
CA VAL A 71 -1.45 4.56 -1.71
C VAL A 71 -0.93 3.35 -0.93
N ALA A 72 -1.08 3.33 0.40
CA ALA A 72 -0.68 2.20 1.24
C ALA A 72 -1.39 0.90 0.83
N ILE A 73 -2.72 0.92 0.70
CA ILE A 73 -3.50 -0.24 0.21
C ILE A 73 -3.01 -0.67 -1.17
N SER A 74 -2.76 0.27 -2.09
CA SER A 74 -2.29 -0.05 -3.45
C SER A 74 -0.90 -0.69 -3.47
N VAL A 75 0.02 -0.24 -2.61
CA VAL A 75 1.36 -0.83 -2.48
C VAL A 75 1.25 -2.23 -1.88
N THR A 76 0.45 -2.39 -0.82
CA THR A 76 0.17 -3.69 -0.19
C THR A 76 -0.41 -4.67 -1.20
N LEU A 77 -1.44 -4.29 -1.97
CA LEU A 77 -2.04 -5.15 -3.00
C LEU A 77 -0.99 -5.69 -3.98
N SER A 78 -0.08 -4.83 -4.45
CA SER A 78 0.97 -5.25 -5.38
C SER A 78 1.95 -6.24 -4.74
N LYS A 79 2.23 -6.10 -3.45
CA LYS A 79 3.14 -6.98 -2.71
C LYS A 79 2.49 -8.33 -2.42
N VAL A 80 1.28 -8.34 -1.88
CA VAL A 80 0.53 -9.56 -1.55
C VAL A 80 0.25 -10.38 -2.81
N HIS A 81 -0.20 -9.73 -3.89
CA HIS A 81 -0.41 -10.41 -5.18
C HIS A 81 0.85 -11.09 -5.71
N ARG A 82 2.04 -10.49 -5.55
CA ARG A 82 3.29 -11.14 -5.98
C ARG A 82 3.61 -12.37 -5.16
N VAL A 83 3.30 -12.36 -3.86
CA VAL A 83 3.48 -13.53 -2.99
C VAL A 83 2.44 -14.60 -3.33
N ALA A 84 1.17 -14.23 -3.52
CA ALA A 84 0.12 -15.14 -4.00
C ALA A 84 0.52 -15.83 -5.32
N SER A 85 1.02 -15.07 -6.31
CA SER A 85 1.51 -15.64 -7.58
C SER A 85 2.72 -16.57 -7.38
N TYR A 86 3.61 -16.26 -6.43
CA TYR A 86 4.72 -17.15 -6.10
C TYR A 86 4.23 -18.47 -5.51
N VAL A 87 3.32 -18.43 -4.53
CA VAL A 87 2.76 -19.65 -3.90
C VAL A 87 1.91 -20.44 -4.90
N SER A 88 1.14 -19.76 -5.76
CA SER A 88 0.41 -20.38 -6.87
C SER A 88 1.31 -21.17 -7.82
N ASN A 89 2.55 -20.72 -8.07
CA ASN A 89 3.47 -21.49 -8.89
C ASN A 89 3.98 -22.76 -8.19
N LEU A 90 4.05 -22.74 -6.85
CA LEU A 90 4.48 -23.89 -6.05
C LEU A 90 3.40 -24.98 -5.98
N THR A 91 2.12 -24.65 -6.14
CA THR A 91 1.04 -25.67 -6.10
C THR A 91 1.25 -26.76 -7.14
N ARG A 92 1.72 -26.40 -8.35
CA ARG A 92 2.05 -27.36 -9.41
C ARG A 92 3.16 -28.34 -9.04
N GLU A 93 4.17 -27.89 -8.29
CA GLU A 93 5.25 -28.77 -7.82
C GLU A 93 4.76 -29.62 -6.63
N ALA A 94 3.91 -29.03 -5.77
CA ALA A 94 3.29 -29.70 -4.64
C ALA A 94 2.41 -30.88 -5.06
N ASP A 95 1.70 -30.78 -6.19
CA ASP A 95 0.83 -31.85 -6.71
C ASP A 95 1.57 -33.17 -7.01
N TYR A 96 2.89 -33.11 -7.23
CA TYR A 96 3.74 -34.28 -7.48
C TYR A 96 4.65 -34.62 -6.30
N SER A 97 4.53 -33.89 -5.18
CA SER A 97 5.35 -34.09 -3.99
C SER A 97 4.93 -35.36 -3.23
N ALA A 98 5.91 -36.08 -2.68
CA ALA A 98 5.65 -37.16 -1.73
C ALA A 98 5.30 -36.63 -0.33
N ASP A 99 5.61 -35.37 -0.03
CA ASP A 99 5.24 -34.70 1.21
C ASP A 99 3.84 -34.08 1.07
N THR A 100 2.83 -34.88 1.45
CA THR A 100 1.42 -34.49 1.34
C THR A 100 1.04 -33.39 2.32
N ARG A 101 1.74 -33.24 3.45
CA ARG A 101 1.48 -32.18 4.43
C ARG A 101 1.96 -30.84 3.90
N ALA A 102 3.19 -30.77 3.40
CA ALA A 102 3.69 -29.57 2.75
C ALA A 102 2.82 -29.20 1.54
N ALA A 103 2.37 -30.19 0.76
CA ALA A 103 1.50 -29.93 -0.38
C ALA A 103 0.15 -29.31 0.03
N SER A 104 -0.51 -29.85 1.05
CA SER A 104 -1.76 -29.27 1.59
C SER A 104 -1.53 -27.83 2.07
N ALA A 105 -0.48 -27.60 2.87
CA ALA A 105 -0.17 -26.27 3.39
C ALA A 105 0.10 -25.23 2.29
N ILE A 106 0.71 -25.64 1.17
CA ILE A 106 0.93 -24.77 0.00
C ILE A 106 -0.40 -24.40 -0.68
N HIS A 107 -1.30 -25.37 -0.88
CA HIS A 107 -2.62 -25.11 -1.45
C HIS A 107 -3.47 -24.22 -0.55
N ASP A 108 -3.55 -24.54 0.74
CA ASP A 108 -4.30 -23.74 1.72
C ASP A 108 -3.73 -22.32 1.83
N CYS A 109 -2.41 -22.18 1.85
CA CYS A 109 -1.78 -20.87 1.83
C CYS A 109 -2.09 -20.08 0.54
N PHE A 110 -2.11 -20.74 -0.63
CA PHE A 110 -2.50 -20.07 -1.87
C PHE A 110 -3.94 -19.55 -1.79
N THR A 111 -4.88 -20.37 -1.33
CA THR A 111 -6.29 -19.94 -1.15
C THR A 111 -6.38 -18.73 -0.22
N ASN A 112 -5.75 -18.78 0.96
CA ASN A 112 -5.74 -17.66 1.89
C ASN A 112 -5.13 -16.39 1.28
N LEU A 113 -4.03 -16.51 0.52
CA LEU A 113 -3.40 -15.36 -0.13
C LEU A 113 -4.24 -14.80 -1.28
N ASP A 114 -5.00 -15.62 -2.00
CA ASP A 114 -5.90 -15.18 -3.05
C ASP A 114 -7.10 -14.42 -2.46
N ASP A 115 -7.67 -14.93 -1.36
CA ASP A 115 -8.71 -14.24 -0.59
C ASP A 115 -8.21 -12.89 -0.05
N ALA A 116 -7.00 -12.85 0.51
CA ALA A 116 -6.37 -11.61 0.95
C ALA A 116 -6.22 -10.61 -0.20
N VAL A 117 -5.81 -11.05 -1.40
CA VAL A 117 -5.73 -10.20 -2.60
C VAL A 117 -7.08 -9.59 -2.94
N ASP A 118 -8.15 -10.38 -2.92
CA ASP A 118 -9.50 -9.92 -3.26
C ASP A 118 -10.04 -8.93 -2.23
N GLN A 119 -9.80 -9.17 -0.95
CA GLN A 119 -10.18 -8.26 0.13
C GLN A 119 -9.42 -6.94 0.06
N ILE A 120 -8.10 -6.96 -0.20
CA ILE A 120 -7.30 -5.74 -0.38
C ILE A 120 -7.76 -4.99 -1.65
N ARG A 121 -8.09 -5.71 -2.73
CA ARG A 121 -8.65 -5.13 -3.95
C ARG A 121 -10.01 -4.47 -3.70
N GLY A 122 -10.88 -5.11 -2.91
CA GLY A 122 -12.15 -4.57 -2.43
C GLY A 122 -11.96 -3.27 -1.64
N SER A 123 -11.03 -3.28 -0.68
CA SER A 123 -10.61 -2.11 0.10
C SER A 123 -10.16 -0.95 -0.79
N LEU A 124 -9.32 -1.25 -1.79
CA LEU A 124 -8.82 -0.25 -2.73
C LEU A 124 -9.93 0.33 -3.60
N LYS A 125 -10.91 -0.48 -4.01
CA LYS A 125 -12.07 -0.02 -4.77
C LYS A 125 -12.96 0.88 -3.92
N GLN A 126 -13.26 0.47 -2.69
CA GLN A 126 -14.12 1.22 -1.77
C GLN A 126 -13.49 2.57 -1.39
N ILE A 127 -12.20 2.59 -1.01
CA ILE A 127 -11.53 3.84 -0.60
C ILE A 127 -11.42 4.87 -1.74
N ARG A 128 -11.42 4.41 -3.01
CA ARG A 128 -11.46 5.29 -4.19
C ARG A 128 -12.81 5.94 -4.43
N GLN A 129 -13.88 5.40 -3.85
CA GLN A 129 -15.25 5.90 -4.00
C GLN A 129 -15.66 6.82 -2.84
N ILE A 130 -14.85 6.87 -1.79
CA ILE A 130 -15.06 7.79 -0.67
C ILE A 130 -14.92 9.24 -1.16
N GLY A 131 -15.85 10.10 -0.76
CA GLY A 131 -15.90 11.50 -1.18
C GLY A 131 -16.55 11.74 -2.55
N ALA A 132 -17.13 10.72 -3.18
CA ALA A 132 -17.99 10.92 -4.34
C ALA A 132 -19.17 11.86 -4.00
N VAL A 133 -19.46 12.80 -4.90
CA VAL A 133 -20.40 13.91 -4.69
C VAL A 133 -21.75 13.41 -4.13
N GLY A 134 -22.17 13.98 -2.99
CA GLY A 134 -23.46 13.70 -2.36
C GLY A 134 -23.44 12.73 -1.17
N ALA A 135 -22.30 12.13 -0.83
CA ALA A 135 -22.17 11.25 0.33
C ALA A 135 -21.93 12.03 1.63
N GLY A 136 -22.88 11.97 2.58
CA GLY A 136 -22.72 12.54 3.92
C GLY A 136 -21.81 11.72 4.83
N ALA A 137 -21.49 12.25 6.03
CA ALA A 137 -20.57 11.62 7.00
C ALA A 137 -20.92 10.17 7.38
N GLY A 138 -22.21 9.82 7.45
CA GLY A 138 -22.64 8.43 7.71
C GLY A 138 -22.24 7.46 6.60
N SER A 139 -22.28 7.90 5.33
CA SER A 139 -21.81 7.10 4.20
C SER A 139 -20.29 6.93 4.23
N PHE A 140 -19.54 7.96 4.60
CA PHE A 140 -18.10 7.86 4.80
C PHE A 140 -17.72 6.78 5.83
N LEU A 141 -18.33 6.84 7.02
CA LEU A 141 -18.02 5.90 8.11
C LEU A 141 -18.34 4.46 7.74
N PHE A 142 -19.49 4.23 7.08
CA PHE A 142 -19.86 2.90 6.60
C PHE A 142 -18.86 2.37 5.56
N GLN A 143 -18.52 3.17 4.55
CA GLN A 143 -17.55 2.78 3.54
C GLN A 143 -16.17 2.49 4.17
N MET A 144 -15.76 3.29 5.14
CA MET A 144 -14.50 3.08 5.85
C MET A 144 -14.52 1.80 6.69
N SER A 145 -15.64 1.47 7.34
CA SER A 145 -15.76 0.21 8.09
C SER A 145 -15.61 -1.03 7.20
N ASN A 146 -16.04 -0.97 5.93
CA ASN A 146 -15.79 -2.05 4.97
C ASN A 146 -14.30 -2.17 4.66
N VAL A 147 -13.62 -1.04 4.39
CA VAL A 147 -12.16 -1.02 4.14
C VAL A 147 -11.40 -1.59 5.33
N GLN A 148 -11.75 -1.19 6.56
CA GLN A 148 -11.12 -1.69 7.78
C GLN A 148 -11.34 -3.19 7.96
N THR A 149 -12.56 -3.66 7.72
CA THR A 149 -12.93 -5.08 7.84
C THR A 149 -12.14 -5.93 6.85
N TRP A 150 -12.14 -5.56 5.57
CA TRP A 150 -11.44 -6.34 4.54
C TRP A 150 -9.92 -6.27 4.69
N MET A 151 -9.34 -5.14 5.09
CA MET A 151 -7.90 -5.07 5.39
C MET A 151 -7.52 -5.90 6.62
N SER A 152 -8.40 -6.02 7.61
CA SER A 152 -8.18 -6.87 8.79
C SER A 152 -8.28 -8.35 8.42
N ALA A 153 -9.30 -8.72 7.63
CA ALA A 153 -9.44 -10.07 7.10
C ALA A 153 -8.21 -10.49 6.30
N ALA A 154 -7.67 -9.60 5.46
CA ALA A 154 -6.51 -9.94 4.62
C ALA A 154 -5.26 -10.23 5.47
N LEU A 155 -5.09 -9.50 6.58
CA LEU A 155 -4.02 -9.76 7.53
C LEU A 155 -4.20 -11.11 8.25
N THR A 156 -5.44 -11.48 8.59
CA THR A 156 -5.78 -12.78 9.18
C THR A 156 -5.53 -13.92 8.19
N ASP A 157 -5.85 -13.75 6.92
CA ASP A 157 -5.62 -14.78 5.89
C ASP A 157 -4.11 -14.99 5.65
N GLU A 158 -3.33 -13.90 5.62
CA GLU A 158 -1.86 -13.98 5.59
C GLU A 158 -1.29 -14.70 6.83
N GLU A 159 -1.89 -14.49 8.00
CA GLU A 159 -1.54 -15.22 9.24
C GLU A 159 -1.90 -16.70 9.17
N THR A 160 -3.11 -17.01 8.71
CA THR A 160 -3.61 -18.37 8.54
C THR A 160 -2.77 -19.16 7.54
N CYS A 161 -2.30 -18.53 6.45
CA CYS A 161 -1.32 -19.15 5.56
C CYS A 161 -0.07 -19.60 6.34
N THR A 162 0.53 -18.73 7.16
CA THR A 162 1.75 -19.10 7.90
C THR A 162 1.49 -20.15 8.97
N ASP A 163 0.32 -20.11 9.61
CA ASP A 163 -0.07 -21.09 10.63
C ASP A 163 -0.29 -22.48 10.04
N GLY A 164 -0.76 -22.58 8.80
CA GLY A 164 -0.89 -23.85 8.07
C GLY A 164 0.41 -24.63 7.89
N PHE A 165 1.57 -23.99 8.07
CA PHE A 165 2.89 -24.64 8.01
C PHE A 165 3.44 -25.10 9.37
N GLN A 166 2.75 -24.86 10.49
CA GLN A 166 3.28 -25.18 11.83
C GLN A 166 3.61 -26.68 11.99
N ASP A 167 2.79 -27.56 11.43
CA ASP A 167 2.95 -29.02 11.49
C ASP A 167 3.73 -29.63 10.29
N VAL A 168 4.29 -28.76 9.43
CA VAL A 168 5.16 -29.17 8.32
C VAL A 168 6.60 -29.18 8.81
N ASP A 169 7.32 -30.27 8.53
CA ASP A 169 8.75 -30.36 8.85
C ASP A 169 9.55 -29.23 8.20
N ASP A 170 10.64 -28.81 8.84
CA ASP A 170 11.45 -27.70 8.33
C ASP A 170 12.07 -28.06 6.98
N CYS A 171 11.63 -27.33 5.96
CA CYS A 171 12.10 -27.49 4.59
C CYS A 171 12.24 -26.14 3.91
N LYS A 172 12.99 -26.13 2.81
CA LYS A 172 13.26 -24.90 2.05
C LYS A 172 11.98 -24.20 1.60
N VAL A 173 10.95 -24.95 1.22
CA VAL A 173 9.68 -24.39 0.73
C VAL A 173 8.94 -23.68 1.86
N LYS A 174 8.79 -24.34 3.03
CA LYS A 174 8.20 -23.74 4.24
C LYS A 174 8.88 -22.42 4.58
N THR A 175 10.22 -22.41 4.71
CA THR A 175 10.96 -21.17 5.02
C THR A 175 10.68 -20.08 3.99
N GLN A 176 10.75 -20.40 2.69
CA GLN A 176 10.55 -19.41 1.64
C GLN A 176 9.13 -18.84 1.60
N VAL A 177 8.10 -19.65 1.83
CA VAL A 177 6.71 -19.20 1.88
C VAL A 177 6.49 -18.36 3.13
N CYS A 178 6.84 -18.88 4.31
CA CYS A 178 6.61 -18.19 5.58
C CYS A 178 7.35 -16.86 5.67
N ASP A 179 8.58 -16.75 5.17
CA ASP A 179 9.35 -15.50 5.16
C ASP A 179 8.70 -14.44 4.27
N ARG A 180 8.23 -14.84 3.08
CA ARG A 180 7.57 -13.93 2.13
C ARG A 180 6.24 -13.43 2.68
N VAL A 181 5.45 -14.33 3.26
CA VAL A 181 4.14 -14.02 3.83
C VAL A 181 4.30 -13.15 5.07
N SER A 182 5.21 -13.51 5.98
CA SER A 182 5.56 -12.69 7.15
C SER A 182 6.06 -11.29 6.76
N ASN A 183 6.73 -11.16 5.61
CA ASN A 183 7.12 -9.86 5.11
C ASN A 183 5.92 -9.03 4.60
N VAL A 184 4.97 -9.63 3.87
CA VAL A 184 3.79 -8.89 3.38
C VAL A 184 2.79 -8.54 4.49
N LYS A 185 2.68 -9.36 5.56
CA LYS A 185 1.96 -9.02 6.81
C LYS A 185 2.32 -7.65 7.35
N LYS A 186 3.60 -7.24 7.24
CA LYS A 186 4.06 -5.94 7.70
C LYS A 186 3.49 -4.78 6.87
N PHE A 187 3.35 -4.97 5.56
CA PHE A 187 2.72 -3.99 4.67
C PHE A 187 1.21 -3.90 4.93
N THR A 188 0.54 -5.05 5.07
CA THR A 188 -0.90 -5.11 5.36
C THR A 188 -1.22 -4.48 6.71
N SER A 189 -0.46 -4.80 7.76
CA SER A 189 -0.56 -4.18 9.09
C SER A 189 -0.37 -2.66 9.05
N ASN A 190 0.67 -2.16 8.38
CA ASN A 190 0.88 -0.71 8.24
C ASN A 190 -0.25 -0.02 7.46
N ALA A 191 -0.72 -0.62 6.37
CA ALA A 191 -1.82 -0.07 5.58
C ALA A 191 -3.12 -0.01 6.40
N LEU A 192 -3.44 -1.05 7.16
CA LEU A 192 -4.58 -1.06 8.08
C LEU A 192 -4.46 0.03 9.16
N ALA A 193 -3.27 0.24 9.73
CA ALA A 193 -3.05 1.31 10.71
C ALA A 193 -3.31 2.71 10.11
N LEU A 194 -2.85 2.96 8.87
CA LEU A 194 -3.10 4.22 8.16
C LEU A 194 -4.58 4.40 7.81
N VAL A 195 -5.27 3.32 7.41
CA VAL A 195 -6.73 3.32 7.19
C VAL A 195 -7.47 3.68 8.49
N ASN A 196 -7.10 3.07 9.62
CA ASN A 196 -7.69 3.37 10.92
C ASN A 196 -7.46 4.83 11.34
N SER A 197 -6.24 5.35 11.11
CA SER A 197 -5.93 6.76 11.35
C SER A 197 -6.81 7.70 10.50
N TYR A 198 -7.03 7.35 9.23
CA TYR A 198 -7.91 8.12 8.36
C TYR A 198 -9.37 8.08 8.80
N ALA A 199 -9.88 6.89 9.14
CA ALA A 199 -11.24 6.69 9.65
C ALA A 199 -11.53 7.56 10.88
N ASN A 200 -10.59 7.58 11.83
CA ASN A 200 -10.73 8.31 13.10
C ASN A 200 -10.73 9.83 12.94
N LYS A 201 -10.20 10.37 11.83
CA LYS A 201 -10.27 11.81 11.54
C LYS A 201 -11.66 12.26 11.09
N GLY A 202 -12.55 11.33 10.72
CA GLY A 202 -13.97 11.60 10.44
C GLY A 202 -14.25 12.56 9.27
N MET A 203 -13.25 12.86 8.44
CA MET A 203 -13.37 13.78 7.32
C MET A 203 -13.26 13.01 5.99
N PRO A 204 -14.25 13.12 5.08
CA PRO A 204 -14.21 12.56 3.73
C PRO A 204 -13.10 13.12 2.84
#